data_AF-A0A937XH09-F1
#
_entry.id   AF-A0A937XH09-F1
#
_cell.length_a   1.000
_cell.length_b   1.000
_cell.length_c   1.000
_cell.angle_alpha   90.00
_cell.angle_beta   90.00
_cell.angle_gamma   90.00
#
_symmetry.space_group_name_H-M   'P 1'
#
loop_
_entity.id
_entity.type
_entity.pdbx_description
1 polymer ?
#
loop_
_entity_poly.entity_id
_entity_poly.type
_entity_poly.pdbx_seq_one_letter_code
_entity_poly.pdbx_strand_id
1 'polypeptide(L)'
;MNEGQEICFACGQHIRQRGHRGERPHSPIVFILAGVLVLAVGVGAVFVVGGRARRAAGEAVRQKQAQLDEAARAAAEAKRDSTRAAVRSDAMGALVQEVNDLESRFNLVRKEVVRDQPSPAQAKLISQISAELGRLRQLAAVIGDQPSAGSDSLKEQLRNGERTVRSLISALSRAPKK
;
A
#
# COMPACT_ATOMS: atom_id res chain seq x y z
N MET A 1 90.31 22.98 -62.40
CA MET A 1 90.41 23.87 -61.22
C MET A 1 89.22 23.55 -60.33
N ASN A 2 89.46 22.86 -59.21
CA ASN A 2 88.45 22.47 -58.23
C ASN A 2 88.85 23.12 -56.91
N GLU A 3 88.07 24.09 -56.45
CA GLU A 3 88.26 24.80 -55.17
C GLU A 3 87.63 24.00 -54.02
N GLY A 4 88.33 23.97 -52.87
CA GLY A 4 87.72 23.67 -51.58
C GLY A 4 88.00 22.29 -50.96
N GLN A 5 89.22 21.75 -51.04
CA GLN A 5 89.64 20.67 -50.13
C GLN A 5 90.65 21.20 -49.11
N GLU A 6 90.21 21.36 -47.87
CA GLU A 6 91.08 21.69 -46.74
C GLU A 6 91.78 20.42 -46.22
N ILE A 7 93.10 20.48 -46.08
CA ILE A 7 93.96 19.37 -45.63
C ILE A 7 94.27 19.60 -44.15
N CYS A 8 94.10 18.56 -43.32
CA CYS A 8 94.43 18.68 -41.89
C CYS A 8 95.95 18.77 -41.68
N PHE A 9 96.41 19.87 -41.09
CA PHE A 9 97.83 20.23 -40.98
C PHE A 9 98.66 19.27 -40.10
N ALA A 10 98.02 18.51 -39.22
CA ALA A 10 98.71 17.62 -38.27
C ALA A 10 98.95 16.20 -38.81
N CYS A 11 98.18 15.73 -39.79
CA CYS A 11 98.18 14.31 -40.19
C CYS A 11 98.02 14.06 -41.69
N GLY A 12 97.89 15.11 -42.52
CA GLY A 12 97.95 15.00 -43.98
C GLY A 12 96.79 14.23 -44.64
N GLN A 13 95.77 13.81 -43.88
CA GLN A 13 94.62 13.10 -44.42
C GLN A 13 93.48 14.06 -44.79
N HIS A 14 92.80 13.74 -45.92
CA HIS A 14 91.61 14.44 -46.38
C HIS A 14 90.40 14.10 -45.50
N ILE A 15 89.87 15.09 -44.78
CA ILE A 15 88.67 14.94 -43.96
C ILE A 15 87.44 15.22 -44.83
N ARG A 16 86.62 14.19 -45.10
CA ARG A 16 85.29 14.38 -45.69
C ARG A 16 84.33 14.92 -44.63
N GLN A 17 83.86 16.15 -44.78
CA GLN A 17 82.72 16.64 -43.99
C GLN A 17 81.49 15.78 -44.27
N ARG A 18 81.03 15.01 -43.26
CA ARG A 18 79.71 14.37 -43.27
C ARG A 18 78.68 15.44 -42.90
N GLY A 19 77.85 15.85 -43.86
CA GLY A 19 76.75 16.78 -43.59
C GLY A 19 75.71 16.16 -42.65
N HIS A 20 75.45 16.81 -41.52
CA HIS A 20 74.27 16.56 -40.71
C HIS A 20 73.03 16.95 -41.52
N ARG A 21 72.23 15.96 -41.91
CA ARG A 21 70.96 16.16 -42.59
C ARG A 21 69.92 16.52 -41.53
N GLY A 22 69.44 17.76 -41.59
CA GLY A 22 68.58 18.38 -40.57
C GLY A 22 67.24 17.67 -40.35
N GLU A 23 66.85 17.59 -39.08
CA GLU A 23 65.47 17.34 -38.67
C GLU A 23 64.56 18.45 -39.22
N ARG A 24 63.46 18.06 -39.86
CA ARG A 24 62.45 19.01 -40.34
C ARG A 24 61.77 19.66 -39.13
N PRO A 25 61.58 20.99 -39.10
CA PRO A 25 60.81 21.62 -38.03
C PRO A 25 59.37 21.08 -38.09
N HIS A 26 58.89 20.53 -36.98
CA HIS A 26 57.48 20.16 -36.83
C HIS A 26 56.60 21.38 -37.10
N SER A 27 55.61 21.24 -37.98
CA SER A 27 54.77 22.36 -38.38
C SER A 27 53.87 22.81 -37.21
N PRO A 28 53.86 24.11 -36.85
CA PRO A 28 53.11 24.63 -35.70
C PRO A 28 51.59 24.41 -35.83
N ILE A 29 51.11 24.27 -37.07
CA ILE A 29 49.71 23.97 -37.40
C ILE A 29 49.25 22.64 -36.79
N VAL A 30 50.14 21.64 -36.70
CA VAL A 30 49.80 20.32 -36.13
C VAL A 30 49.53 20.42 -34.63
N PHE A 31 50.29 21.23 -33.90
CA PHE A 31 50.06 21.46 -32.48
C PHE A 31 48.76 22.22 -32.21
N ILE A 32 48.43 23.20 -33.05
CA ILE A 32 47.18 23.96 -32.93
C ILE A 32 45.97 23.04 -33.19
N LEU A 33 46.01 22.24 -34.27
CA LEU A 33 44.93 21.30 -34.58
C LEU A 33 44.77 20.23 -33.50
N ALA A 34 45.87 19.69 -32.97
CA ALA A 34 45.83 18.73 -31.87
C ALA A 34 45.23 19.36 -30.60
N GLY A 35 45.60 20.59 -30.27
CA GLY A 35 45.05 21.32 -29.12
C GLY A 35 43.54 21.57 -29.25
N VAL A 36 43.08 22.01 -30.42
CA VAL A 36 41.65 22.23 -30.69
C VAL A 36 40.86 20.92 -30.61
N LEU A 37 41.42 19.82 -31.13
CA LEU A 37 40.77 18.50 -31.09
C LEU A 37 40.60 17.99 -29.65
N VAL A 38 41.63 18.13 -28.82
CA VAL A 38 41.57 17.75 -27.39
C VAL A 38 40.53 18.60 -26.65
N LEU A 39 40.46 19.90 -26.93
CA LEU A 39 39.52 20.81 -26.30
C LEU A 39 38.08 20.50 -26.72
N ALA A 40 37.84 20.20 -28.00
CA ALA A 40 36.53 19.78 -28.49
C ALA A 40 36.07 18.46 -27.87
N VAL A 41 36.96 17.47 -27.72
CA VAL A 41 36.66 16.20 -27.05
C VAL A 41 36.39 16.40 -25.56
N GLY A 42 37.18 17.23 -24.87
CA GLY A 42 36.98 17.55 -23.46
C GLY A 42 35.64 18.23 -23.19
N VAL A 43 35.29 19.25 -23.98
CA VAL A 43 34.00 19.96 -23.85
C VAL A 43 32.83 19.05 -24.22
N GLY A 44 32.96 18.24 -25.27
CA GLY A 44 31.94 17.27 -25.67
C GLY A 44 31.68 16.21 -24.60
N ALA A 45 32.74 15.68 -23.97
CA ALA A 45 32.63 14.71 -22.89
C ALA A 45 31.89 15.28 -21.66
N VAL A 46 32.20 16.52 -21.27
CA VAL A 46 31.55 17.19 -20.13
C VAL A 46 30.05 17.40 -20.38
N PHE A 47 29.65 17.81 -21.59
CA PHE A 47 28.24 17.96 -21.94
C PHE A 47 27.47 16.63 -21.94
N VAL A 48 28.07 15.56 -22.46
CA VAL A 48 27.44 14.22 -22.50
C VAL A 48 27.30 13.62 -21.11
N VAL A 49 28.32 13.75 -20.25
CA VAL A 49 28.28 13.23 -18.87
C VAL A 49 27.32 14.05 -17.99
N GLY A 50 27.34 15.38 -18.11
CA GLY A 50 26.43 16.26 -17.36
C GLY A 50 24.96 16.08 -17.74
N GLY A 51 24.66 15.81 -19.01
CA GLY A 51 23.30 15.53 -19.49
C GLY A 51 22.73 14.21 -18.97
N ARG A 52 23.56 13.16 -18.84
CA ARG A 52 23.14 11.87 -18.28
C ARG A 52 22.88 11.94 -16.77
N ALA A 53 23.71 12.65 -16.02
CA ALA A 53 23.51 12.84 -14.57
C ALA A 53 22.20 13.60 -14.28
N ARG A 54 21.86 14.62 -15.06
CA ARG A 54 20.60 15.36 -14.92
C ARG A 54 19.37 14.53 -15.26
N ARG A 55 19.46 13.64 -16.26
CA ARG A 55 18.37 12.70 -16.60
C ARG A 55 18.15 11.67 -15.49
N ALA A 56 19.22 11.07 -14.97
CA ALA A 56 19.14 10.12 -13.86
C ALA A 56 18.56 10.77 -12.58
N ALA A 57 18.94 12.01 -12.28
CA ALA A 57 18.38 12.76 -11.15
C ALA A 57 16.87 13.06 -11.34
N GLY A 58 16.45 13.42 -12.55
CA GLY A 58 15.04 13.63 -12.87
C GLY A 58 14.19 12.36 -12.77
N GLU A 59 14.74 11.22 -13.19
CA GLU A 59 14.09 9.91 -13.08
C GLU A 59 13.94 9.46 -11.62
N ALA A 60 14.97 9.67 -10.78
CA ALA A 60 14.92 9.34 -9.36
C ALA A 60 13.86 10.15 -8.60
N VAL A 61 13.69 11.44 -8.94
CA VAL A 61 12.63 12.29 -8.36
C VAL A 61 11.25 11.80 -8.79
N ARG A 62 11.06 11.44 -10.07
CA ARG A 62 9.79 10.90 -10.57
C ARG A 62 9.43 9.58 -9.90
N GLN A 63 10.39 8.68 -9.68
CA GLN A 63 10.16 7.42 -8.96
C GLN A 63 9.75 7.67 -7.51
N LYS A 64 10.41 8.58 -6.81
CA LYS A 64 10.01 8.96 -5.44
C LYS A 64 8.61 9.56 -5.39
N GLN A 65 8.27 10.42 -6.36
CA GLN A 65 6.93 10.99 -6.45
C GLN A 65 5.87 9.90 -6.67
N ALA A 66 6.13 8.95 -7.58
CA ALA A 66 5.22 7.83 -7.84
C ALA A 66 5.03 6.94 -6.61
N GLN A 67 6.10 6.66 -5.86
CA GLN A 67 6.02 5.90 -4.61
C GLN A 67 5.21 6.64 -3.54
N LEU A 68 5.36 7.96 -3.42
CA LEU A 68 4.56 8.76 -2.50
C LEU A 68 3.08 8.79 -2.89
N ASP A 69 2.78 8.92 -4.19
CA ASP A 69 1.41 8.89 -4.70
C ASP A 69 0.77 7.52 -4.49
N GLU A 70 1.52 6.42 -4.68
CA GLU A 70 1.07 5.06 -4.42
C GLU A 70 0.83 4.82 -2.92
N ALA A 71 1.76 5.26 -2.07
CA ALA A 71 1.60 5.19 -0.61
C ALA A 71 0.40 6.02 -0.13
N ALA A 72 0.16 7.19 -0.72
CA ALA A 72 -1.00 8.02 -0.41
C ALA A 72 -2.32 7.34 -0.81
N ARG A 73 -2.35 6.67 -1.97
CA ARG A 73 -3.51 5.86 -2.40
C ARG A 73 -3.76 4.69 -1.46
N ALA A 74 -2.72 3.92 -1.13
CA ALA A 74 -2.82 2.79 -0.21
C ALA A 74 -3.28 3.24 1.19
N ALA A 75 -2.79 4.38 1.68
CA ALA A 75 -3.22 4.95 2.96
C ALA A 75 -4.69 5.41 2.92
N ALA A 76 -5.12 6.00 1.80
CA ALA A 76 -6.51 6.40 1.62
C ALA A 76 -7.46 5.19 1.57
N GLU A 77 -7.04 4.10 0.91
CA GLU A 77 -7.76 2.83 0.89
C GLU A 77 -7.84 2.21 2.29
N ALA A 78 -6.71 2.10 3.00
CA ALA A 78 -6.67 1.57 4.36
C ALA A 78 -7.57 2.36 5.32
N LYS A 79 -7.63 3.69 5.20
CA LYS A 79 -8.53 4.54 6.01
C LYS A 79 -10.01 4.30 5.68
N ARG A 80 -10.34 4.06 4.41
CA ARG A 80 -11.71 3.72 4.02
C ARG A 80 -12.11 2.37 4.59
N ASP A 81 -11.23 1.38 4.50
CA ASP A 81 -11.46 0.04 5.03
C ASP A 81 -11.60 0.05 6.55
N SER A 82 -10.76 0.81 7.27
CA SER A 82 -10.87 0.94 8.72
C SER A 82 -12.19 1.61 9.13
N THR A 83 -12.63 2.64 8.40
CA THR A 83 -13.92 3.30 8.64
C THR A 83 -15.07 2.34 8.38
N ARG A 84 -14.99 1.55 7.31
CA ARG A 84 -16.00 0.54 6.97
C ARG A 84 -16.08 -0.57 8.02
N ALA A 85 -14.93 -1.01 8.54
CA ALA A 85 -14.86 -2.00 9.62
C ALA A 85 -15.45 -1.44 10.92
N ALA A 86 -15.17 -0.19 11.27
CA ALA A 86 -15.75 0.48 12.45
C ALA A 86 -17.28 0.56 12.35
N VAL A 87 -17.82 1.05 11.23
CA VAL A 87 -19.28 1.11 11.01
C VAL A 87 -19.94 -0.27 11.11
N ARG A 88 -19.26 -1.32 10.63
CA ARG A 88 -19.75 -2.69 10.74
C ARG A 88 -19.77 -3.18 12.19
N SER A 89 -18.72 -2.88 12.95
CA SER A 89 -18.65 -3.19 14.38
C SER A 89 -19.75 -2.49 15.17
N ASP A 90 -20.02 -1.22 14.88
CA ASP A 90 -21.09 -0.45 15.54
C ASP A 90 -22.47 -1.04 15.22
N ALA A 91 -22.72 -1.39 13.95
CA ALA A 91 -23.97 -2.03 13.53
C ALA A 91 -24.16 -3.41 14.19
N MET A 92 -23.10 -4.20 14.34
CA MET A 92 -23.15 -5.46 15.09
C MET A 92 -23.45 -5.22 16.57
N GLY A 93 -22.81 -4.22 17.18
CA GLY A 93 -23.06 -3.82 18.57
C GLY A 93 -24.54 -3.51 18.81
N ALA A 94 -25.15 -2.75 17.89
CA ALA A 94 -26.58 -2.43 17.96
C ALA A 94 -27.47 -3.68 17.89
N LEU A 95 -27.22 -4.61 16.96
CA LEU A 95 -28.03 -5.84 16.83
C LEU A 95 -27.91 -6.75 18.06
N VAL A 96 -26.70 -6.90 18.60
CA VAL A 96 -26.49 -7.68 19.83
C VAL A 96 -27.20 -7.02 21.01
N GLN A 97 -27.18 -5.69 21.09
CA GLN A 97 -27.88 -4.93 22.12
C GLN A 97 -29.40 -5.12 22.06
N GLU A 98 -29.99 -5.15 20.86
CA GLU A 98 -31.43 -5.41 20.67
C GLU A 98 -31.85 -6.80 21.16
N VAL A 99 -31.05 -7.84 20.88
CA VAL A 99 -31.31 -9.20 21.36
C VAL A 99 -31.16 -9.28 22.88
N ASN A 100 -30.17 -8.59 23.45
CA ASN A 100 -29.97 -8.52 24.90
C ASN A 100 -31.12 -7.77 25.61
N ASP A 101 -31.69 -6.74 25.00
CA ASP A 101 -32.90 -6.07 25.54
C ASP A 101 -34.09 -7.03 25.59
N LEU A 102 -34.32 -7.81 24.52
CA LEU A 102 -35.38 -8.83 24.51
C LEU A 102 -35.19 -9.89 25.59
N GLU A 103 -33.95 -10.35 25.78
CA GLU A 103 -33.64 -11.28 26.87
C GLU A 103 -33.88 -10.65 28.24
N SER A 104 -33.47 -9.41 28.45
CA SER A 104 -33.71 -8.69 29.71
C SER A 104 -35.20 -8.61 30.03
N ARG A 105 -36.01 -8.22 29.04
CA ARG A 105 -37.48 -8.18 29.15
C ARG A 105 -38.08 -9.56 29.43
N PHE A 106 -37.60 -10.59 28.74
CA PHE A 106 -38.02 -11.96 29.01
C PHE A 106 -37.70 -12.37 30.45
N ASN A 107 -36.50 -12.11 30.94
CA ASN A 107 -36.09 -12.43 32.30
C ASN A 107 -36.92 -11.68 33.34
N LEU A 108 -37.30 -10.43 33.07
CA LEU A 108 -38.19 -9.65 33.93
C LEU A 108 -39.58 -10.27 33.99
N VAL A 109 -40.20 -10.54 32.84
CA VAL A 109 -41.53 -11.18 32.76
C VAL A 109 -41.50 -12.57 33.39
N ARG A 110 -40.44 -13.35 33.16
CA ARG A 110 -40.27 -14.67 33.75
C ARG A 110 -40.25 -14.60 35.27
N LYS A 111 -39.50 -13.67 35.87
CA LYS A 111 -39.46 -13.50 37.34
C LYS A 111 -40.81 -13.06 37.91
N GLU A 112 -41.57 -12.25 37.18
CA GLU A 112 -42.87 -11.74 37.65
C GLU A 112 -44.00 -12.78 37.54
N VAL A 113 -43.99 -13.58 36.47
CA VAL A 113 -45.05 -14.55 36.16
C VAL A 113 -44.75 -15.93 36.75
N VAL A 114 -43.48 -16.33 36.75
CA VAL A 114 -43.01 -17.64 37.20
C VAL A 114 -42.23 -17.43 38.49
N ARG A 115 -42.94 -17.50 39.62
CA ARG A 115 -42.34 -17.39 40.96
C ARG A 115 -41.48 -18.61 41.27
N ASP A 116 -42.12 -19.75 41.58
CA ASP A 116 -41.40 -20.94 42.09
C ASP A 116 -41.37 -22.09 41.07
N GLN A 117 -42.51 -22.43 40.45
CA GLN A 117 -42.58 -23.50 39.46
C GLN A 117 -43.44 -23.11 38.25
N PRO A 118 -42.88 -23.15 37.02
CA PRO A 118 -43.66 -22.89 35.82
C PRO A 118 -44.71 -23.98 35.63
N SER A 119 -45.92 -23.59 35.24
CA SER A 119 -46.88 -24.55 34.69
C SER A 119 -46.33 -25.19 33.41
N PRO A 120 -46.81 -26.38 32.99
CA PRO A 120 -46.35 -27.00 31.74
C PRO A 120 -46.50 -26.10 30.51
N ALA A 121 -47.57 -25.28 30.48
CA ALA A 121 -47.77 -24.29 29.42
C ALA A 121 -46.73 -23.15 29.48
N GLN A 122 -46.43 -22.62 30.67
CA GLN A 122 -45.39 -21.62 30.87
C GLN A 122 -44.00 -22.16 30.55
N ALA A 123 -43.70 -23.41 30.95
CA ALA A 123 -42.42 -24.07 30.65
C ALA A 123 -42.22 -24.21 29.14
N LYS A 124 -43.27 -24.57 28.40
CA LYS A 124 -43.24 -24.62 26.92
C LYS A 124 -42.99 -23.25 26.29
N LEU A 125 -43.63 -22.19 26.79
CA LEU A 125 -43.38 -20.83 26.32
C LEU A 125 -41.95 -20.37 26.63
N ILE A 126 -41.46 -20.64 27.84
CA ILE A 126 -40.08 -20.35 28.25
C ILE A 126 -39.07 -21.05 27.34
N SER A 127 -39.28 -22.34 27.02
CA SER A 127 -38.36 -23.07 26.15
C SER A 127 -38.39 -22.53 24.72
N GLN A 128 -39.58 -22.18 24.21
CA GLN A 128 -39.72 -21.56 22.88
C GLN A 128 -39.03 -20.19 22.81
N ILE A 129 -39.23 -19.33 23.82
CA ILE A 129 -38.56 -18.02 23.89
C ILE A 129 -37.05 -18.19 23.95
N SER A 130 -36.56 -19.13 24.77
CA SER A 130 -35.12 -19.38 24.92
C SER A 130 -34.49 -19.90 23.62
N ALA A 131 -35.19 -20.78 22.90
CA ALA A 131 -34.74 -21.29 21.60
C ALA A 131 -34.69 -20.18 20.55
N GLU A 132 -35.72 -19.33 20.46
CA GLU A 132 -35.76 -18.21 19.52
C GLU A 132 -34.72 -17.13 19.86
N LEU A 133 -34.50 -16.81 21.13
CA LEU A 133 -33.41 -15.92 21.54
C LEU A 133 -32.04 -16.50 21.15
N GLY A 134 -31.82 -17.80 21.31
CA GLY A 134 -30.62 -18.50 20.85
C GLY A 134 -30.42 -18.36 19.33
N ARG A 135 -31.50 -18.55 18.56
CA ARG A 135 -31.50 -18.38 17.10
C ARG A 135 -31.21 -16.93 16.70
N LEU A 136 -31.79 -15.94 17.37
CA LEU A 136 -31.55 -14.52 17.11
C LEU A 136 -30.09 -14.14 17.35
N ARG A 137 -29.45 -14.65 18.42
CA ARG A 137 -28.02 -14.43 18.66
C ARG A 137 -27.15 -15.01 17.54
N GLN A 138 -27.47 -16.22 17.09
CA GLN A 138 -26.76 -16.84 15.97
C GLN A 138 -26.94 -16.03 14.68
N LEU A 139 -28.15 -15.57 14.39
CA LEU A 139 -28.42 -14.70 13.23
C LEU A 139 -27.64 -13.38 13.32
N ALA A 140 -27.61 -12.74 14.50
CA ALA A 140 -26.86 -11.50 14.71
C ALA A 140 -25.35 -11.70 14.48
N ALA A 141 -24.78 -12.82 14.95
CA ALA A 141 -23.39 -13.18 14.68
C ALA A 141 -23.12 -13.38 13.17
N VAL A 142 -23.97 -14.14 12.48
CA VAL A 142 -23.82 -14.40 11.04
C VAL A 142 -23.96 -13.12 10.20
N ILE A 143 -24.88 -12.23 10.55
CA ILE A 143 -25.04 -10.92 9.88
C ILE A 143 -23.76 -10.09 10.04
N GLY A 144 -23.13 -10.17 11.21
CA GLY A 144 -21.86 -9.54 11.48
C GLY A 144 -20.74 -9.97 10.55
N ASP A 145 -20.64 -11.28 10.34
CA ASP A 145 -19.59 -11.89 9.53
C ASP A 145 -19.83 -11.76 8.02
N GLN A 146 -21.07 -11.57 7.55
CA GLN A 146 -21.40 -11.47 6.12
C GLN A 146 -21.32 -10.05 5.53
N PRO A 147 -20.74 -9.89 4.32
CA PRO A 147 -20.71 -8.61 3.63
C PRO A 147 -22.13 -8.12 3.32
N SER A 148 -22.33 -6.80 3.45
CA SER A 148 -23.64 -6.14 3.51
C SER A 148 -24.61 -6.49 2.37
N ALA A 149 -24.10 -6.81 1.18
CA ALA A 149 -24.87 -7.08 -0.03
C ALA A 149 -25.71 -8.39 -0.01
N GLY A 150 -25.50 -9.28 0.96
CA GLY A 150 -26.29 -10.51 1.13
C GLY A 150 -27.14 -10.56 2.41
N SER A 151 -27.06 -9.51 3.25
CA SER A 151 -27.57 -9.55 4.63
C SER A 151 -29.07 -9.25 4.77
N ASP A 152 -29.75 -8.79 3.72
CA ASP A 152 -31.12 -8.29 3.83
C ASP A 152 -32.12 -9.40 4.19
N SER A 153 -31.94 -10.61 3.64
CA SER A 153 -32.75 -11.76 4.01
C SER A 153 -32.54 -12.19 5.48
N LEU A 154 -31.31 -12.07 5.98
CA LEU A 154 -30.97 -12.37 7.37
C LEU A 154 -31.51 -11.31 8.33
N LYS A 155 -31.46 -10.03 7.96
CA LYS A 155 -32.07 -8.93 8.73
C LYS A 155 -33.58 -9.09 8.81
N GLU A 156 -34.24 -9.50 7.72
CA GLU A 156 -35.68 -9.76 7.75
C GLU A 156 -36.01 -10.98 8.62
N GLN A 157 -35.19 -12.04 8.58
CA GLN A 157 -35.33 -13.17 9.52
C GLN A 157 -35.15 -12.73 10.99
N LEU A 158 -34.18 -11.86 11.28
CA LEU A 158 -33.95 -11.31 12.60
C LEU A 158 -35.18 -10.52 13.09
N ARG A 159 -35.68 -9.59 12.27
CA ARG A 159 -36.90 -8.81 12.57
C ARG A 159 -38.11 -9.69 12.82
N ASN A 160 -38.28 -10.74 12.03
CA ASN A 160 -39.38 -11.68 12.21
C ASN A 160 -39.23 -12.51 13.49
N GLY A 161 -38.01 -12.96 13.81
CA GLY A 161 -37.72 -13.62 15.07
C GLY A 161 -37.97 -12.71 16.28
N GLU A 162 -37.60 -11.43 16.21
CA GLU A 162 -37.89 -10.46 17.28
C GLU A 162 -39.40 -10.27 17.50
N ARG A 163 -40.18 -10.15 16.42
CA ARG A 163 -41.66 -10.09 16.51
C ARG A 163 -42.21 -11.34 17.17
N THR A 164 -41.70 -12.52 16.81
CA THR A 164 -42.06 -13.80 17.42
C THR A 164 -41.75 -13.81 18.91
N VAL A 165 -40.52 -13.44 19.31
CA VAL A 165 -40.12 -13.38 20.72
C VAL A 165 -40.99 -12.40 21.51
N ARG A 166 -41.26 -11.20 20.98
CA ARG A 166 -42.16 -10.23 21.63
C ARG A 166 -43.58 -10.78 21.80
N SER A 167 -44.10 -11.49 20.80
CA SER A 167 -45.39 -12.16 20.87
C SER A 167 -45.41 -13.25 21.95
N LEU A 168 -44.38 -14.10 22.00
CA LEU A 168 -44.26 -15.15 23.01
C LEU A 168 -44.08 -14.60 24.43
N ILE A 169 -43.32 -13.51 24.61
CA ILE A 169 -43.19 -12.81 25.90
C ILE A 169 -44.56 -12.24 26.33
N SER A 170 -45.31 -11.65 25.40
CA SER A 170 -46.67 -11.17 25.68
C SER A 170 -47.60 -12.34 26.06
N ALA A 171 -47.54 -13.46 25.36
CA ALA A 171 -48.28 -14.67 25.71
C ALA A 171 -47.91 -15.20 27.09
N LEU A 172 -46.63 -15.20 27.45
CA LEU A 172 -46.15 -15.58 28.77
C LEU A 172 -46.66 -14.63 29.86
N SER A 173 -46.64 -13.31 29.61
CA SER A 173 -47.17 -12.30 30.55
C SER A 173 -48.67 -12.44 30.85
N ARG A 174 -49.44 -12.96 29.89
CA ARG A 174 -50.89 -13.18 30.00
C ARG A 174 -51.23 -14.58 30.50
N ALA A 175 -50.25 -15.47 30.61
CA ALA A 175 -50.47 -16.81 31.12
C ALA A 175 -50.93 -16.73 32.58
N PRO A 176 -51.87 -17.60 33.02
CA PRO A 176 -52.37 -17.56 34.38
C PRO A 176 -51.22 -17.72 35.38
N LYS A 177 -51.12 -16.75 36.30
CA LYS A 177 -50.16 -16.79 37.40
C LYS A 177 -50.61 -17.91 38.35
N LYS A 178 -49.67 -18.79 38.72
CA LYS A 178 -49.88 -19.77 39.79
C LYS A 178 -49.55 -19.13 41.13
#